data_AF-A0A7S3BHU2-F1
#
_entry.id   AF-A0A7S3BHU2-F1
#
_cell.length_a   1.000
_cell.length_b   1.000
_cell.length_c   1.000
_cell.angle_alpha   90.00
_cell.angle_beta   90.00
_cell.angle_gamma   90.00
#
_symmetry.space_group_name_H-M   'P 1'
#
loop_
_entity.id
_entity.type
_entity.pdbx_description
1 polymer ?
#
loop_
_entity_poly.entity_id
_entity_poly.type
_entity_poly.pdbx_seq_one_letter_code
_entity_poly.pdbx_strand_id
1 'polypeptide(L)'
;MYSNPPSVAKWLCLPIIIGGVVFSCLKPDAATGAYTIEFDLTALTMASIANVFAAIKGAENSKLMKTKGLKDRIGGVGNQFALTEVLGFFISLPVMVCFEGKHFGAFVSKFKSDAVLSQNVILSGMTFYLYNELATMTIKKTSAVTASVANTAKRVIVMVVSAVAFGEELTFEKKVGATIAIAGVFIYSVIDDILNSKARPKPSSKDKKL
;
A
#
# COMPACT_ATOMS: atom_id res chain seq x y z
N MET A 1 19.84 8.02 1.80
CA MET A 1 18.72 7.25 2.38
C MET A 1 18.81 5.85 1.78
N TYR A 2 18.84 4.79 2.61
CA TYR A 2 19.33 3.43 2.32
C TYR A 2 20.85 3.32 2.13
N SER A 3 21.59 3.21 3.24
CA SER A 3 23.04 2.92 3.22
C SER A 3 23.36 1.52 3.74
N ASN A 4 22.36 0.71 4.08
CA ASN A 4 22.57 -0.66 4.52
C ASN A 4 22.00 -1.60 3.45
N PRO A 5 22.79 -2.54 2.92
CA PRO A 5 22.28 -3.56 2.02
C PRO A 5 21.19 -4.38 2.72
N PRO A 6 20.18 -4.87 1.99
CA PRO A 6 19.15 -5.72 2.56
C PRO A 6 19.80 -6.95 3.20
N SER A 7 19.39 -7.26 4.44
CA SER A 7 19.87 -8.45 5.17
C SER A 7 19.68 -9.72 4.34
N VAL A 8 20.62 -10.67 4.43
CA VAL A 8 20.52 -11.99 3.77
C VAL A 8 19.17 -12.67 4.06
N ALA A 9 18.63 -12.43 5.26
CA ALA A 9 17.33 -12.94 5.68
C ALA A 9 16.16 -12.40 4.84
N LYS A 10 16.23 -11.14 4.37
CA LYS A 10 15.25 -10.56 3.44
C LYS A 10 15.35 -11.16 2.05
N TRP A 11 16.57 -11.45 1.59
CA TRP A 11 16.80 -12.12 0.31
C TRP A 11 16.22 -13.54 0.28
N LEU A 12 16.30 -14.28 1.39
CA LEU A 12 15.72 -15.61 1.51
C LEU A 12 14.18 -15.62 1.51
N CYS A 13 13.54 -14.52 1.92
CA CYS A 13 12.08 -14.41 1.88
C CYS A 13 11.54 -14.16 0.46
N LEU A 14 12.35 -13.56 -0.44
CA LEU A 14 11.90 -13.18 -1.78
C LEU A 14 11.47 -14.38 -2.63
N PRO A 15 12.23 -15.49 -2.74
CA PRO A 15 11.79 -16.68 -3.49
C PRO A 15 10.47 -17.26 -2.97
N ILE A 16 10.25 -17.23 -1.65
CA ILE A 16 9.02 -17.75 -1.02
C ILE A 16 7.82 -16.87 -1.40
N ILE A 17 7.99 -15.55 -1.37
CA ILE A 17 6.95 -14.60 -1.76
C ILE A 17 6.61 -14.76 -3.25
N ILE A 18 7.63 -14.77 -4.11
CA ILE A 18 7.46 -14.90 -5.56
C ILE A 18 6.81 -16.25 -5.89
N GLY A 19 7.27 -17.34 -5.28
CA GLY A 19 6.69 -18.67 -5.45
C GLY A 19 5.23 -18.75 -5.01
N GLY A 20 4.88 -18.15 -3.86
CA GLY A 20 3.49 -18.08 -3.39
C GLY A 20 2.57 -17.29 -4.34
N VAL A 21 3.03 -16.16 -4.87
CA VAL A 21 2.27 -15.37 -5.85
C VAL A 21 2.07 -16.14 -7.15
N VAL A 22 3.14 -16.74 -7.69
CA VAL A 22 3.06 -17.55 -8.93
C VAL A 22 2.10 -18.72 -8.74
N PHE A 23 2.16 -19.42 -7.61
CA PHE A 23 1.25 -20.51 -7.28
C PHE A 23 -0.20 -20.05 -7.14
N SER A 24 -0.44 -18.84 -6.64
CA SER A 24 -1.78 -18.24 -6.53
C SER A 24 -2.39 -17.90 -7.89
N CYS A 25 -1.56 -17.63 -8.90
CA CYS A 25 -2.03 -17.31 -10.25
C CYS A 25 -2.39 -18.56 -11.07
N LEU A 26 -2.08 -19.75 -10.56
CA LEU A 26 -2.45 -21.01 -11.21
C LEU A 26 -3.95 -21.25 -11.04
N LYS A 27 -4.65 -21.46 -12.16
CA LYS A 27 -6.07 -21.84 -12.18
C LYS A 27 -6.16 -23.26 -12.71
N PRO A 28 -6.65 -24.23 -11.92
CA PRO A 28 -6.89 -25.57 -12.42
C PRO A 28 -8.04 -25.54 -13.42
N ASP A 29 -7.80 -25.97 -14.66
CA ASP A 29 -8.87 -26.17 -15.64
C ASP A 29 -9.57 -27.51 -15.35
N ALA A 30 -10.86 -27.43 -15.00
CA ALA A 30 -11.69 -28.58 -14.67
C ALA A 30 -11.89 -29.55 -15.86
N ALA A 31 -11.64 -29.11 -17.09
CA ALA A 31 -11.85 -29.92 -18.30
C ALA A 31 -10.60 -30.69 -18.76
N THR A 32 -9.40 -30.18 -18.49
CA THR A 32 -8.14 -30.74 -19.03
C THR A 32 -7.15 -31.17 -17.94
N GLY A 33 -7.38 -30.81 -16.68
CA GLY A 33 -6.43 -31.06 -15.58
C GLY A 33 -5.12 -30.25 -15.71
N ALA A 34 -5.03 -29.36 -16.70
CA ALA A 34 -3.90 -28.47 -16.91
C ALA A 34 -4.06 -27.20 -16.06
N TYR A 35 -2.94 -26.65 -15.59
CA TYR A 35 -2.93 -25.35 -14.93
C TYR A 35 -2.80 -24.26 -15.98
N THR A 36 -3.78 -23.36 -16.04
CA THR A 36 -3.74 -22.18 -16.89
C THR A 36 -3.40 -20.96 -16.05
N ILE A 37 -2.68 -20.00 -16.65
CA ILE A 37 -2.34 -18.73 -16.01
C ILE A 37 -3.06 -17.64 -16.78
N GLU A 38 -4.05 -17.00 -16.16
CA GLU A 38 -4.63 -15.75 -16.64
C GLU A 38 -3.66 -14.61 -16.30
N PHE A 39 -2.51 -14.58 -16.99
CA PHE A 39 -1.48 -13.59 -16.76
C PHE A 39 -1.70 -12.36 -17.63
N ASP A 40 -2.10 -11.25 -17.00
CA ASP A 40 -2.10 -9.95 -17.66
C ASP A 40 -0.81 -9.19 -17.34
N LEU A 41 0.09 -9.15 -18.33
CA LEU A 41 1.34 -8.41 -18.23
C LEU A 41 1.10 -6.90 -18.09
N THR A 42 0.01 -6.37 -18.68
CA THR A 42 -0.37 -4.96 -18.56
C THR A 42 -0.74 -4.63 -17.12
N ALA A 43 -1.58 -5.46 -16.49
CA ALA A 43 -1.93 -5.30 -15.08
C ALA A 43 -0.69 -5.40 -14.18
N LEU A 44 0.21 -6.35 -14.44
CA LEU A 44 1.45 -6.50 -13.65
C LEU A 44 2.37 -5.27 -13.76
N THR A 45 2.59 -4.77 -14.98
CA THR A 45 3.47 -3.62 -15.21
C THR A 45 2.90 -2.36 -14.59
N MET A 46 1.60 -2.09 -14.76
CA MET A 46 0.93 -0.95 -14.12
C MET A 46 0.94 -1.05 -12.59
N ALA A 47 0.70 -2.24 -12.03
CA ALA A 47 0.79 -2.45 -10.58
C ALA A 47 2.20 -2.21 -10.04
N SER A 48 3.23 -2.64 -10.78
CA SER A 48 4.64 -2.43 -10.40
C SER A 48 5.01 -0.95 -10.43
N ILE A 49 4.61 -0.22 -11.48
CA ILE A 49 4.80 1.22 -11.61
C ILE A 49 4.10 1.95 -10.45
N ALA A 50 2.84 1.61 -10.15
CA ALA A 50 2.09 2.20 -9.05
C ALA A 50 2.79 2.01 -7.69
N ASN A 51 3.40 0.83 -7.46
CA ASN A 51 4.16 0.57 -6.24
C ASN A 51 5.42 1.45 -6.12
N VAL A 52 6.11 1.70 -7.23
CA VAL A 52 7.28 2.60 -7.26
C VAL A 52 6.86 4.03 -6.93
N PHE A 53 5.81 4.55 -7.57
CA PHE A 53 5.30 5.90 -7.28
C PHE A 53 4.79 6.03 -5.83
N ALA A 54 4.15 5.00 -5.28
CA ALA A 54 3.73 4.99 -3.88
C ALA A 54 4.94 5.04 -2.92
N ALA A 55 6.03 4.32 -3.23
CA ALA A 55 7.26 4.36 -2.46
C ALA A 55 7.92 5.76 -2.52
N ILE A 56 7.98 6.37 -3.72
CA ILE A 56 8.48 7.74 -3.91
C ILE A 56 7.63 8.75 -3.12
N LYS A 57 6.29 8.67 -3.23
CA LYS A 57 5.36 9.52 -2.45
C LYS A 57 5.65 9.41 -0.95
N GLY A 58 5.83 8.20 -0.43
CA GLY A 58 6.15 7.98 0.99
C GLY A 58 7.50 8.58 1.40
N ALA A 59 8.53 8.41 0.57
CA ALA A 59 9.87 8.95 0.83
C ALA A 59 9.90 10.48 0.80
N GLU A 60 9.31 11.10 -0.23
CA GLU A 60 9.22 12.55 -0.37
C GLU A 60 8.36 13.16 0.73
N ASN A 61 7.22 12.55 1.10
CA ASN A 61 6.39 13.06 2.20
C ASN A 61 7.16 13.04 3.54
N SER A 62 7.95 12.00 3.80
CA SER A 62 8.82 11.94 4.98
C SER A 62 9.95 12.98 4.95
N LYS A 63 10.47 13.30 3.76
CA LYS A 63 11.49 14.33 3.57
C LYS A 63 10.91 15.73 3.77
N LEU A 64 9.75 16.03 3.20
CA LEU A 64 9.04 17.29 3.34
C LEU A 64 8.72 17.60 4.81
N MET A 65 8.34 16.60 5.61
CA MET A 65 8.11 16.77 7.05
C MET A 65 9.37 17.16 7.85
N LYS A 66 10.57 16.90 7.31
CA LYS A 66 11.86 17.18 7.94
C LYS A 66 12.53 18.45 7.42
N THR A 67 11.99 19.05 6.35
CA THR A 67 12.52 20.29 5.76
C THR A 67 12.35 21.46 6.73
N LYS A 68 13.47 22.08 7.13
CA LYS A 68 13.47 23.26 8.03
C LYS A 68 12.66 24.41 7.43
N GLY A 69 11.83 25.05 8.25
CA GLY A 69 11.02 26.21 7.86
C GLY A 69 9.78 25.91 7.02
N LEU A 70 9.60 24.67 6.52
CA LEU A 70 8.38 24.31 5.78
C LEU A 70 7.18 24.29 6.74
N LYS A 71 7.29 23.56 7.84
CA LYS A 71 6.24 23.45 8.87
C LYS A 71 5.71 24.82 9.35
N ASP A 72 6.59 25.82 9.46
CA ASP A 72 6.23 27.16 9.92
C ASP A 72 5.49 27.97 8.86
N ARG A 73 5.72 27.68 7.57
CA ARG A 73 5.06 28.35 6.44
C ARG A 73 3.70 27.75 6.08
N ILE A 74 3.54 26.44 6.23
CA ILE A 74 2.29 25.72 5.86
C ILE A 74 1.39 25.40 7.06
N GLY A 75 1.80 25.71 8.29
CA GLY A 75 0.95 25.62 9.48
C GLY A 75 0.77 24.21 10.07
N GLY A 76 1.26 23.15 9.40
CA GLY A 76 1.24 21.80 9.93
C GLY A 76 1.31 20.69 8.90
N VAL A 77 1.32 19.45 9.38
CA VAL A 77 1.42 18.23 8.54
C VAL A 77 0.09 17.90 7.86
N GLY A 78 -1.05 18.24 8.47
CA GLY A 78 -2.37 18.13 7.84
C GLY A 78 -2.50 19.05 6.62
N ASN A 79 -2.10 20.32 6.77
CA ASN A 79 -2.05 21.26 5.64
C ASN A 79 -1.06 20.83 4.55
N GLN A 80 0.08 20.23 4.91
CA GLN A 80 1.00 19.66 3.93
C GLN A 80 0.30 18.60 3.07
N PHE A 81 -0.42 17.70 3.72
CA PHE A 81 -1.17 16.64 3.05
C PHE A 81 -2.29 17.23 2.17
N ALA A 82 -3.10 18.13 2.72
CA ALA A 82 -4.19 18.79 2.01
C ALA A 82 -3.69 19.54 0.76
N LEU A 83 -2.60 20.32 0.86
CA LEU A 83 -2.00 21.02 -0.27
C LEU A 83 -1.47 20.05 -1.33
N THR A 84 -0.88 18.93 -0.92
CA THR A 84 -0.40 17.91 -1.85
C THR A 84 -1.55 17.26 -2.59
N GLU A 85 -2.68 17.00 -1.91
CA GLU A 85 -3.86 16.40 -2.52
C GLU A 85 -4.56 17.38 -3.49
N VAL A 86 -4.65 18.67 -3.13
CA VAL A 86 -5.18 19.72 -4.02
C VAL A 86 -4.32 19.85 -5.29
N LEU A 87 -3.00 19.87 -5.15
CA LEU A 87 -2.10 19.88 -6.31
C LEU A 87 -2.23 18.60 -7.15
N GLY A 88 -2.32 17.43 -6.50
CA GLY A 88 -2.56 16.15 -7.16
C GLY A 88 -3.86 16.14 -7.96
N PHE A 89 -4.93 16.71 -7.39
CA PHE A 89 -6.21 16.87 -8.08
C PHE A 89 -6.05 17.71 -9.36
N PHE A 90 -5.42 18.88 -9.29
CA PHE A 90 -5.22 19.73 -10.47
C PHE A 90 -4.33 19.09 -11.53
N ILE A 91 -3.31 18.33 -11.15
CA ILE A 91 -2.46 17.58 -12.10
C ILE A 91 -3.24 16.40 -12.72
N SER A 92 -4.16 15.78 -11.97
CA SER A 92 -4.98 14.67 -12.46
C SER A 92 -6.09 15.09 -13.42
N LEU A 93 -6.62 16.31 -13.28
CA LEU A 93 -7.69 16.86 -14.14
C LEU A 93 -7.39 16.79 -15.64
N PRO A 94 -6.24 17.27 -16.17
CA PRO A 94 -5.95 17.18 -17.60
C PRO A 94 -5.85 15.74 -18.09
N VAL A 95 -5.31 14.83 -17.27
CA VAL A 95 -5.26 13.40 -17.59
C VAL A 95 -6.67 12.83 -17.70
N MET A 96 -7.53 13.13 -16.73
CA MET A 96 -8.93 12.69 -16.73
C MET A 96 -9.68 13.17 -17.97
N VAL A 97 -9.53 14.44 -18.34
CA VAL A 97 -10.18 15.00 -19.54
C VAL A 97 -9.68 14.33 -20.81
N CYS A 98 -8.38 14.08 -20.93
CA CYS A 98 -7.79 13.44 -22.12
C CYS A 98 -8.24 12.00 -22.33
N PHE A 99 -8.34 11.20 -21.27
CA PHE A 99 -8.66 9.76 -21.38
C PHE A 99 -10.16 9.46 -21.24
N GLU A 100 -10.85 10.13 -20.32
CA GLU A 100 -12.24 9.81 -19.95
C GLU A 100 -13.24 10.93 -20.24
N GLY A 101 -12.81 12.07 -20.77
CA GLY A 101 -13.67 13.24 -20.98
C GLY A 101 -14.93 12.97 -21.82
N LYS A 102 -14.87 12.03 -22.77
CA LYS A 102 -16.03 11.62 -23.59
C LYS A 102 -17.12 10.92 -22.78
N HIS A 103 -16.76 10.26 -21.68
CA HIS A 103 -17.69 9.52 -20.81
C HIS A 103 -18.21 10.35 -19.64
N PHE A 104 -17.70 11.56 -19.44
CA PHE A 104 -18.06 12.43 -18.33
C PHE A 104 -19.56 12.77 -18.29
N GLY A 105 -20.19 13.02 -19.44
CA GLY A 105 -21.64 13.29 -19.50
C GLY A 105 -22.49 12.10 -19.04
N ALA A 106 -22.09 10.88 -19.42
CA ALA A 106 -22.75 9.65 -18.99
C ALA A 106 -22.53 9.40 -17.48
N PHE A 107 -21.35 9.71 -16.95
CA PHE A 107 -21.07 9.65 -15.53
C PHE A 107 -21.96 10.62 -14.74
N VAL A 108 -22.06 11.89 -15.14
CA VAL A 108 -22.89 12.89 -14.44
C VAL A 108 -24.37 12.47 -14.42
N SER A 109 -24.86 11.90 -15.53
CA SER A 109 -26.22 11.38 -15.60
C SER A 109 -26.44 10.22 -14.61
N LYS A 110 -25.52 9.24 -14.55
CA LYS A 110 -25.58 8.14 -13.59
C LYS A 110 -25.43 8.60 -12.14
N PHE A 111 -24.53 9.55 -11.88
CA PHE A 111 -24.29 10.10 -10.55
C PHE A 111 -25.52 10.81 -9.99
N LYS A 112 -26.34 11.46 -10.84
CA LYS A 112 -27.59 12.09 -10.42
C LYS A 112 -28.75 11.09 -10.30
N SER A 113 -28.76 10.04 -11.11
CA SER A 113 -29.88 9.09 -11.19
C SER A 113 -29.81 8.00 -10.13
N ASP A 114 -28.60 7.62 -9.70
CA ASP A 114 -28.38 6.54 -8.73
C ASP A 114 -27.84 7.11 -7.42
N ALA A 115 -28.73 7.19 -6.42
CA ALA A 115 -28.41 7.67 -5.09
C ALA A 115 -27.38 6.77 -4.37
N VAL A 116 -27.40 5.46 -4.63
CA VAL A 116 -26.45 4.51 -4.03
C VAL A 116 -25.06 4.72 -4.63
N LEU A 117 -24.97 4.90 -5.94
CA LEU A 117 -23.72 5.23 -6.61
C LEU A 117 -23.17 6.56 -6.10
N SER A 118 -24.00 7.60 -6.00
CA SER A 118 -23.60 8.92 -5.51
C SER A 118 -23.07 8.86 -4.08
N GLN A 119 -23.80 8.19 -3.19
CA GLN A 119 -23.39 8.00 -1.80
C GLN A 119 -22.09 7.19 -1.69
N ASN A 120 -21.94 6.12 -2.46
CA ASN A 120 -20.71 5.32 -2.47
C ASN A 120 -19.50 6.10 -2.97
N VAL A 121 -19.66 6.92 -4.01
CA VAL A 121 -18.57 7.79 -4.53
C VAL A 121 -18.18 8.85 -3.51
N ILE A 122 -19.15 9.51 -2.89
CA ILE A 122 -18.88 10.54 -1.87
C ILE A 122 -18.24 9.90 -0.62
N LEU A 123 -18.80 8.80 -0.12
CA LEU A 123 -18.31 8.12 1.08
C LEU A 123 -16.92 7.53 0.87
N SER A 124 -16.66 6.90 -0.28
CA SER A 124 -15.33 6.37 -0.61
C SER A 124 -14.29 7.48 -0.75
N GLY A 125 -14.63 8.61 -1.39
CA GLY A 125 -13.76 9.78 -1.50
C GLY A 125 -13.43 10.39 -0.13
N MET A 126 -14.43 10.62 0.71
CA MET A 126 -14.21 11.15 2.07
C MET A 126 -13.40 10.18 2.93
N THR A 127 -13.72 8.89 2.91
CA THR A 127 -12.99 7.87 3.68
C THR A 127 -11.55 7.75 3.19
N PHE A 128 -11.31 7.86 1.88
CA PHE A 128 -9.97 7.86 1.30
C PHE A 128 -9.16 9.08 1.78
N TYR A 129 -9.73 10.28 1.74
CA TYR A 129 -9.05 11.48 2.21
C TYR A 129 -8.70 11.38 3.70
N LEU A 130 -9.70 11.03 4.54
CA LEU A 130 -9.50 10.88 6.00
C LEU A 130 -8.46 9.82 6.32
N TYR A 131 -8.49 8.67 5.64
CA TYR A 131 -7.47 7.63 5.80
C TYR A 131 -6.07 8.16 5.49
N ASN A 132 -5.88 8.86 4.37
CA ASN A 132 -4.56 9.32 3.96
C ASN A 132 -4.05 10.49 4.82
N GLU A 133 -4.94 11.36 5.30
CA GLU A 133 -4.60 12.43 6.24
C GLU A 133 -4.12 11.84 7.58
N LEU A 134 -4.89 10.90 8.14
CA LEU A 134 -4.52 10.19 9.38
C LEU A 134 -3.23 9.38 9.22
N ALA A 135 -3.04 8.72 8.07
CA ALA A 135 -1.80 8.03 7.77
C ALA A 135 -0.61 8.99 7.75
N THR A 136 -0.77 10.17 7.15
CA THR A 136 0.27 11.20 7.10
C THR A 136 0.59 11.76 8.50
N MET A 137 -0.42 11.98 9.33
CA MET A 137 -0.23 12.36 10.75
C MET A 137 0.47 11.26 11.56
N THR A 138 0.22 10.00 11.25
CA THR A 138 0.88 8.85 11.89
C THR A 138 2.35 8.78 11.49
N ILE A 139 2.66 8.98 10.21
CA ILE A 139 4.05 9.04 9.69
C ILE A 139 4.87 10.12 10.40
N LYS A 140 4.26 11.23 10.83
CA LYS A 140 4.95 12.25 11.63
C LYS A 140 5.42 11.72 12.98
N LYS A 141 4.64 10.85 13.62
CA LYS A 141 4.93 10.27 14.94
C LYS A 141 5.76 8.99 14.85
N THR A 142 5.83 8.36 13.67
CA THR A 142 6.55 7.11 13.43
C THR A 142 7.76 7.30 12.51
N SER A 143 8.65 6.32 12.40
CA SER A 143 9.73 6.40 11.41
C SER A 143 9.22 6.07 10.00
N ALA A 144 9.96 6.49 8.96
CA ALA A 144 9.67 6.09 7.57
C ALA A 144 9.71 4.56 7.37
N VAL A 145 10.52 3.86 8.17
CA VAL A 145 10.61 2.40 8.16
C VAL A 145 9.31 1.79 8.69
N THR A 146 8.80 2.29 9.81
CA THR A 146 7.53 1.87 10.41
C THR A 146 6.35 2.12 9.46
N ALA A 147 6.37 3.25 8.75
CA ALA A 147 5.34 3.55 7.74
C ALA A 147 5.35 2.55 6.58
N SER A 148 6.53 2.13 6.13
CA SER A 148 6.66 1.12 5.09
C SER A 148 6.16 -0.25 5.56
N VAL A 149 6.45 -0.65 6.80
CA VAL A 149 5.94 -1.90 7.40
C VAL A 149 4.41 -1.85 7.54
N ALA A 150 3.87 -0.72 8.02
CA ALA A 150 2.43 -0.52 8.16
C ALA A 150 1.70 -0.59 6.81
N ASN A 151 2.30 -0.06 5.74
CA ASN A 151 1.75 -0.18 4.39
C ASN A 151 1.67 -1.64 3.92
N THR A 152 2.69 -2.43 4.22
CA THR A 152 2.69 -3.86 3.90
C THR A 152 1.64 -4.63 4.71
N ALA A 153 1.54 -4.36 6.01
CA ALA A 153 0.53 -4.97 6.87
C ALA A 153 -0.90 -4.58 6.43
N LYS A 154 -1.13 -3.31 6.06
CA LYS A 154 -2.42 -2.86 5.52
C LYS A 154 -2.80 -3.66 4.27
N ARG A 155 -1.87 -3.89 3.36
CA ARG A 155 -2.13 -4.67 2.13
C ARG A 155 -2.58 -6.09 2.45
N VAL A 156 -1.92 -6.75 3.40
CA VAL A 156 -2.30 -8.09 3.86
C VAL A 156 -3.72 -8.10 4.44
N ILE A 157 -4.04 -7.15 5.32
CA ILE A 157 -5.37 -7.04 5.93
C ILE A 157 -6.44 -6.83 4.85
N VAL A 158 -6.20 -5.93 3.90
CA VAL A 158 -7.12 -5.68 2.79
C VAL A 158 -7.33 -6.92 1.94
N MET A 159 -6.27 -7.69 1.61
CA MET A 159 -6.41 -8.94 0.86
C MET A 159 -7.32 -9.95 1.59
N VAL A 160 -7.11 -10.15 2.89
CA VAL A 160 -7.92 -11.10 3.69
C VAL A 160 -9.37 -10.63 3.80
N VAL A 161 -9.59 -9.35 4.10
CA VAL A 161 -10.93 -8.77 4.24
C VAL A 161 -11.67 -8.79 2.90
N SER A 162 -11.01 -8.46 1.79
CA SER A 162 -11.61 -8.54 0.45
C SER A 162 -11.96 -9.97 0.09
N ALA A 163 -11.10 -10.95 0.37
CA ALA A 163 -11.41 -12.36 0.12
C ALA A 163 -12.65 -12.83 0.87
N VAL A 164 -12.82 -12.41 2.14
CA VAL A 164 -14.01 -12.73 2.94
C VAL A 164 -15.24 -11.96 2.45
N ALA A 165 -15.10 -10.68 2.14
CA ALA A 165 -16.20 -9.79 1.76
C ALA A 165 -16.79 -10.10 0.37
N PHE A 166 -15.94 -10.48 -0.60
CA PHE A 166 -16.40 -10.82 -1.95
C PHE A 166 -16.95 -12.24 -2.07
N GLY A 167 -16.79 -13.08 -1.04
CA GLY A 167 -17.34 -14.45 -1.03
C GLY A 167 -16.86 -15.31 -2.19
N GLU A 168 -15.70 -14.99 -2.77
CA GLU A 168 -15.20 -15.67 -3.96
C GLU A 168 -14.83 -17.13 -3.59
N GLU A 169 -15.30 -18.10 -4.37
CA GLU A 169 -14.88 -19.49 -4.24
C GLU A 169 -13.42 -19.62 -4.70
N LEU A 170 -12.51 -19.19 -3.83
CA LEU A 170 -11.08 -19.34 -4.06
C LEU A 170 -10.77 -20.85 -4.08
N THR A 171 -10.23 -21.32 -5.21
CA THR A 171 -9.70 -22.68 -5.33
C THR A 171 -8.64 -22.92 -4.26
N PHE A 172 -8.41 -24.18 -3.89
CA PHE A 172 -7.50 -24.52 -2.80
C PHE A 172 -6.08 -23.98 -3.05
N GLU A 173 -5.64 -23.99 -4.29
CA GLU A 173 -4.34 -23.49 -4.76
C GLU A 173 -4.22 -21.97 -4.55
N LYS A 174 -5.26 -21.21 -4.91
CA LYS A 174 -5.34 -19.76 -4.69
C LYS A 174 -5.25 -19.42 -3.21
N LYS A 175 -5.97 -20.16 -2.35
CA LYS A 175 -5.95 -19.96 -0.89
C LYS A 175 -4.57 -20.24 -0.30
N VAL A 176 -3.95 -21.36 -0.67
CA VAL A 176 -2.63 -21.76 -0.15
C VAL A 176 -1.54 -20.82 -0.64
N GLY A 177 -1.51 -20.51 -1.94
CA GLY A 177 -0.54 -19.57 -2.53
C GLY A 177 -0.65 -18.18 -1.90
N ALA A 178 -1.87 -17.66 -1.75
CA ALA A 178 -2.09 -16.34 -1.18
C ALA A 178 -1.65 -16.30 0.29
N THR A 179 -1.93 -17.36 1.06
CA THR A 179 -1.50 -17.47 2.46
C THR A 179 0.02 -17.49 2.58
N ILE A 180 0.72 -18.26 1.73
CA ILE A 180 2.19 -18.33 1.71
C ILE A 180 2.79 -16.97 1.32
N ALA A 181 2.25 -16.32 0.29
CA ALA A 181 2.72 -15.01 -0.16
C ALA A 181 2.54 -13.95 0.93
N ILE A 182 1.36 -13.92 1.56
CA ILE A 182 1.03 -13.02 2.68
C ILE A 182 1.98 -13.26 3.86
N ALA A 183 2.19 -14.52 4.26
CA ALA A 183 3.08 -14.87 5.36
C ALA A 183 4.54 -14.46 5.06
N GLY A 184 5.02 -14.73 3.85
CA GLY A 184 6.36 -14.33 3.41
C GLY A 184 6.55 -12.81 3.42
N VAL A 185 5.54 -12.05 2.97
CA VAL A 185 5.55 -10.59 2.96
C VAL A 185 5.54 -10.01 4.39
N PHE A 186 4.80 -10.64 5.30
CA PHE A 186 4.78 -10.25 6.71
C PHE A 186 6.14 -10.50 7.37
N ILE A 187 6.72 -11.69 7.18
CA ILE A 187 8.07 -12.02 7.67
C ILE A 187 9.09 -11.04 7.10
N TYR A 188 9.09 -10.79 5.78
CA TYR A 188 9.99 -9.82 5.14
C TYR A 188 9.91 -8.43 5.77
N SER A 189 8.72 -8.01 6.22
CA SER A 189 8.50 -6.68 6.81
C SER A 189 8.99 -6.58 8.25
N VAL A 190 8.97 -7.69 9.01
CA VAL A 190 9.26 -7.68 10.46
C VAL A 190 10.65 -8.26 10.77
N ILE A 191 11.29 -8.95 9.82
CA ILE A 191 12.57 -9.66 10.04
C ILE A 191 13.70 -8.73 10.51
N ASP A 192 13.78 -7.51 9.97
CA ASP A 192 14.81 -6.55 10.38
C ASP A 192 14.57 -6.05 11.80
N ASP A 193 13.32 -5.83 12.21
CA ASP A 193 13.00 -5.40 13.58
C ASP A 193 13.30 -6.52 14.59
N ILE A 194 13.04 -7.78 14.25
CA ILE A 194 13.35 -8.94 15.09
C ILE A 194 14.88 -9.11 15.23
N LEU A 195 15.62 -9.03 14.12
CA LEU A 195 17.08 -9.16 14.13
C LEU A 195 17.75 -8.01 14.89
N ASN A 196 17.28 -6.77 14.71
CA ASN A 196 17.78 -5.61 15.44
C ASN A 196 17.37 -5.62 16.92
N SER A 197 16.22 -6.21 17.28
CA SER A 197 15.79 -6.35 18.67
C SER A 197 16.65 -7.36 19.44
N LYS A 198 17.15 -8.42 18.80
CA LYS A 198 18.11 -9.36 19.41
C LYS A 198 19.51 -8.77 19.61
N ALA A 199 19.89 -7.74 18.83
CA ALA A 199 21.20 -7.10 18.90
C ALA A 199 21.32 -6.00 19.98
N ARG A 200 20.23 -5.63 20.68
CA ARG A 200 20.31 -4.70 21.82
C ARG A 200 20.73 -5.46 23.09
N PRO A 201 21.91 -5.20 23.68
CA PRO A 201 22.14 -5.62 25.05
C PRO A 201 21.13 -4.89 25.94
N LYS A 202 20.60 -5.59 26.96
CA LYS A 202 19.71 -4.99 27.99
C LYS A 202 20.31 -3.66 28.45
N PRO A 203 19.54 -2.55 28.50
CA PRO A 203 20.06 -1.33 29.12
C PRO A 203 20.42 -1.65 30.57
N SER A 204 21.71 -1.53 30.89
CA SER A 204 22.21 -1.56 32.26
C SER A 204 21.46 -0.50 33.07
N SER A 205 20.88 -0.91 34.21
CA SER A 205 20.08 -0.08 35.10
C SER A 205 20.91 0.93 35.91
N LYS A 206 21.85 1.63 35.28
CA LYS A 206 22.70 2.63 35.93
C LYS A 206 22.61 3.96 35.19
N ASP A 207 21.45 4.60 35.30
CA ASP A 207 21.29 6.06 35.24
C ASP A 207 20.01 6.39 36.02
N LYS A 208 20.05 6.08 37.32
CA LYS A 208 19.25 6.76 38.35
C LYS A 208 20.28 7.43 39.26
N LYS A 209 20.15 8.75 39.43
CA LYS A 209 21.07 9.69 40.14
C LYS A 209 22.20 10.16 39.21
N LEU A 210 22.46 11.44 38.97
CA LEU A 210 22.17 12.67 39.75
C LEU A 210 21.41 13.70 38.93
#